data_AF-A0A524HEL6-F1
#
_entry.id   AF-A0A524HEL6-F1
#
_cell.length_a   1.000
_cell.length_b   1.000
_cell.length_c   1.000
_cell.angle_alpha   90.00
_cell.angle_beta   90.00
_cell.angle_gamma   90.00
#
_symmetry.space_group_name_H-M   'P 1'
#
loop_
_entity.id
_entity.type
_entity.pdbx_description
1 polymer ?
#
loop_
_entity_poly.entity_id
_entity_poly.type
_entity_poly.pdbx_seq_one_letter_code
_entity_poly.pdbx_strand_id
1 'polypeptide(L)'
;MTYPYNPQKDRRFRFRFVERRVMLINGDIFAEVLSLITALFIWGSEAQPQGFSFSFVRERVPGWFYLLPLIWLFLLIELYDIRKASSWSRTLQGVATAALIGSILYLGLYFTSPPESLPRTGVAAFILASVIFTLLWRVFYIRVLTTELFLPRVLLVGGGVSGNILLKSFNKIETKPYF
;
A
#
# COMPACT_ATOMS: atom_id res chain seq x y z
N MET A 1 -2.01 7.82 -44.04
CA MET A 1 -2.23 6.45 -43.51
C MET A 1 -2.61 6.56 -42.04
N THR A 2 -3.89 6.42 -41.73
CA THR A 2 -4.41 6.38 -40.35
C THR A 2 -4.31 4.94 -39.84
N TYR A 3 -3.51 4.71 -38.80
CA TYR A 3 -3.43 3.40 -38.16
C TYR A 3 -4.82 2.98 -37.64
N PRO A 4 -5.29 1.75 -37.88
CA PRO A 4 -6.56 1.29 -37.33
C PRO A 4 -6.43 1.17 -35.81
N TYR A 5 -7.22 1.95 -35.09
CA TYR A 5 -7.34 1.89 -33.63
C TYR A 5 -7.81 0.49 -33.22
N ASN A 6 -6.95 -0.28 -32.53
CA ASN A 6 -7.27 -1.64 -32.10
C ASN A 6 -7.66 -1.66 -30.60
N PRO A 7 -8.96 -1.81 -30.27
CA PRO A 7 -9.47 -1.73 -28.90
C PRO A 7 -9.05 -2.90 -28.00
N GLN A 8 -8.58 -4.03 -28.57
CA GLN A 8 -8.21 -5.21 -27.78
C GLN A 8 -6.86 -5.07 -27.08
N LYS A 9 -5.90 -4.37 -27.69
CA LYS A 9 -4.56 -4.13 -27.12
C LYS A 9 -4.64 -3.24 -25.88
N ASP A 10 -5.49 -2.21 -25.93
CA ASP A 10 -5.70 -1.27 -24.84
C ASP A 10 -6.38 -1.96 -23.64
N ARG A 11 -7.34 -2.86 -23.90
CA ARG A 11 -7.97 -3.70 -22.85
C ARG A 11 -6.94 -4.52 -22.07
N ARG A 12 -6.03 -5.25 -22.73
CA ARG A 12 -5.01 -6.07 -22.04
C ARG A 12 -4.06 -5.24 -21.18
N PHE A 13 -3.66 -4.05 -21.63
CA PHE A 13 -2.85 -3.15 -20.81
C PHE A 13 -3.62 -2.66 -19.58
N ARG A 14 -4.89 -2.24 -19.76
CA ARG A 14 -5.73 -1.78 -18.65
C ARG A 14 -6.00 -2.87 -17.60
N PHE A 15 -6.23 -4.12 -18.01
CA PHE A 15 -6.39 -5.24 -17.06
C PHE A 15 -5.14 -5.46 -16.21
N ARG A 16 -3.94 -5.44 -16.81
CA ARG A 16 -2.66 -5.64 -16.09
C ARG A 16 -2.34 -4.52 -15.08
N PHE A 17 -2.83 -3.29 -15.32
CA PHE A 17 -2.72 -2.19 -14.36
C PHE A 17 -3.74 -2.32 -13.22
N VAL A 18 -4.99 -2.67 -13.54
CA VAL A 18 -6.04 -2.86 -12.52
C VAL A 18 -5.71 -4.05 -11.61
N GLU A 19 -5.23 -5.17 -12.15
CA GLU A 19 -4.81 -6.34 -11.36
C GLU A 19 -3.70 -6.01 -10.35
N ARG A 20 -2.70 -5.22 -10.76
CA ARG A 20 -1.64 -4.75 -9.86
C ARG A 20 -2.17 -3.90 -8.72
N ARG A 21 -3.07 -2.97 -9.03
CA ARG A 21 -3.71 -2.11 -8.02
C ARG A 21 -4.55 -2.95 -7.07
N VAL A 22 -5.32 -3.91 -7.57
CA VAL A 22 -6.14 -4.81 -6.75
C VAL A 22 -5.27 -5.64 -5.83
N MET A 23 -4.17 -6.22 -6.31
CA MET A 23 -3.25 -7.01 -5.47
C MET A 23 -2.60 -6.16 -4.37
N LEU A 24 -2.19 -4.94 -4.72
CA LEU A 24 -1.57 -4.00 -3.80
C LEU A 24 -2.55 -3.55 -2.69
N ILE A 25 -3.80 -3.23 -3.07
CA ILE A 25 -4.89 -2.90 -2.12
C ILE A 25 -5.20 -4.08 -1.20
N ASN A 26 -5.31 -5.30 -1.74
CA ASN A 26 -5.62 -6.47 -0.92
C ASN A 26 -4.58 -6.72 0.17
N GLY A 27 -3.29 -6.56 -0.16
CA GLY A 27 -2.26 -6.71 0.85
C GLY A 27 -2.17 -5.56 1.83
N ASP A 28 -2.55 -4.33 1.43
CA ASP A 28 -2.72 -3.23 2.40
C ASP A 28 -3.85 -3.52 3.38
N ILE A 29 -5.00 -4.02 2.89
CA ILE A 29 -6.11 -4.44 3.74
C ILE A 29 -5.62 -5.51 4.73
N PHE A 30 -4.86 -6.50 4.26
CA PHE A 30 -4.31 -7.54 5.12
C PHE A 30 -3.33 -6.98 6.17
N ALA A 31 -2.44 -6.07 5.77
CA ALA A 31 -1.52 -5.39 6.66
C ALA A 31 -2.25 -4.58 7.74
N GLU A 32 -3.33 -3.89 7.38
CA GLU A 32 -4.12 -3.10 8.32
C GLU A 32 -4.93 -3.97 9.29
N VAL A 33 -5.45 -5.11 8.84
CA VAL A 33 -6.07 -6.09 9.73
C VAL A 33 -5.05 -6.63 10.73
N LEU A 34 -3.84 -6.96 10.27
CA LEU A 34 -2.78 -7.45 11.14
C LEU A 34 -2.29 -6.36 12.12
N SER A 35 -2.23 -5.11 11.66
CA SER A 35 -1.94 -3.95 12.50
C SER A 35 -2.97 -3.79 13.62
N LEU A 36 -4.27 -3.87 13.29
CA LEU A 36 -5.34 -3.79 14.27
C LEU A 36 -5.23 -4.88 15.34
N ILE A 37 -5.02 -6.13 14.92
CA ILE A 37 -4.86 -7.26 15.84
C ILE A 37 -3.64 -7.04 16.75
N THR A 38 -2.51 -6.62 16.17
CA THR A 38 -1.28 -6.35 16.92
C THR A 38 -1.49 -5.22 17.93
N ALA A 39 -2.16 -4.14 17.53
CA ALA A 39 -2.46 -3.01 18.39
C ALA A 39 -3.38 -3.39 19.56
N LEU A 40 -4.42 -4.19 19.30
CA LEU A 40 -5.32 -4.71 20.33
C LEU A 40 -4.60 -5.65 21.28
N PHE A 41 -3.68 -6.47 20.78
CA PHE A 41 -2.89 -7.38 21.60
C PHE A 41 -1.95 -6.62 22.55
N ILE A 42 -1.17 -5.67 22.02
CA ILE A 42 -0.27 -4.82 22.81
C ILE A 42 -1.07 -4.04 23.85
N TRP A 43 -2.13 -3.36 23.42
CA TRP A 43 -2.95 -2.56 24.33
C TRP A 43 -3.65 -3.42 25.38
N GLY A 44 -4.20 -4.57 25.02
CA GLY A 44 -4.81 -5.50 25.96
C GLY A 44 -3.82 -6.05 26.99
N SER A 45 -2.57 -6.31 26.57
CA SER A 45 -1.51 -6.78 27.46
C SER A 45 -1.04 -5.73 28.46
N GLU A 46 -1.02 -4.45 28.07
CA GLU A 46 -0.69 -3.35 29.00
C GLU A 46 -1.88 -2.98 29.91
N ALA A 47 -3.10 -3.13 29.40
CA ALA A 47 -4.31 -2.68 30.09
C ALA A 47 -4.75 -3.58 31.25
N GLN A 48 -4.36 -4.86 31.26
CA GLN A 48 -4.78 -5.83 32.28
C GLN A 48 -3.58 -6.64 32.79
N PRO A 49 -3.44 -6.84 34.12
CA PRO A 49 -2.38 -7.68 34.69
C PRO A 49 -2.42 -9.13 34.20
N GLN A 50 -3.63 -9.65 33.94
CA GLN A 50 -3.87 -10.99 33.39
C GLN A 50 -3.68 -11.11 31.87
N GLY A 51 -3.29 -10.02 31.18
CA GLY A 51 -3.03 -10.01 29.75
C GLY A 51 -4.28 -9.85 28.86
N PHE A 52 -4.11 -10.08 27.55
CA PHE A 52 -5.17 -9.93 26.56
C PHE A 52 -6.34 -10.91 26.81
N SER A 53 -7.56 -10.38 26.91
CA SER A 53 -8.78 -11.15 27.12
C SER A 53 -9.86 -10.76 26.10
N PHE A 54 -10.76 -11.70 25.76
CA PHE A 54 -11.85 -11.39 24.82
C PHE A 54 -12.88 -10.42 25.42
N SER A 55 -13.01 -10.38 26.75
CA SER A 55 -13.83 -9.39 27.47
C SER A 55 -13.29 -7.97 27.32
N PHE A 56 -11.97 -7.77 27.30
CA PHE A 56 -11.35 -6.46 27.02
C PHE A 56 -11.81 -5.87 25.68
N VAL A 57 -11.85 -6.70 24.63
CA VAL A 57 -12.25 -6.28 23.28
C VAL A 57 -13.72 -5.82 23.23
N ARG A 58 -14.58 -6.39 24.07
CA ARG A 58 -16.01 -6.04 24.12
C ARG A 58 -16.33 -4.88 25.05
N GLU A 59 -15.66 -4.80 26.20
CA GLU A 59 -16.02 -3.85 27.27
C GLU A 59 -15.18 -2.57 27.24
N ARG A 60 -13.93 -2.64 26.76
CA ARG A 60 -12.98 -1.53 26.81
C ARG A 60 -12.68 -0.90 25.45
N VAL A 61 -12.78 -1.65 24.36
CA VAL A 61 -12.45 -1.13 23.02
C VAL A 61 -13.65 -0.36 22.46
N PRO A 62 -13.51 0.96 22.23
CA PRO A 62 -14.58 1.74 21.64
C PRO A 62 -14.85 1.33 20.20
N GLY A 63 -16.10 1.43 19.74
CA GLY A 63 -16.49 1.10 18.37
C GLY A 63 -15.70 1.85 17.30
N TRP A 64 -15.27 3.09 17.57
CA TRP A 64 -14.48 3.89 16.63
C TRP A 64 -13.08 3.31 16.37
N PHE A 65 -12.54 2.51 17.29
CA PHE A 65 -11.20 1.92 17.13
C PHE A 65 -11.16 0.95 15.93
N TYR A 66 -12.26 0.26 15.66
CA TYR A 66 -12.40 -0.64 14.50
C TYR A 66 -12.47 0.10 13.15
N LEU A 67 -12.66 1.43 13.17
CA LEU A 67 -12.65 2.26 11.96
C LEU A 67 -11.23 2.71 11.59
N LEU A 68 -10.24 2.55 12.48
CA LEU A 68 -8.85 2.97 12.22
C LEU A 68 -8.25 2.35 10.94
N PRO A 69 -8.40 1.04 10.65
CA PRO A 69 -7.94 0.44 9.39
C PRO A 69 -8.52 1.14 8.15
N LEU A 70 -9.82 1.48 8.19
CA LEU A 70 -10.50 2.16 7.09
C LEU A 70 -9.96 3.58 6.89
N ILE A 71 -9.75 4.32 7.99
CA ILE A 71 -9.16 5.66 7.96
C ILE A 71 -7.74 5.59 7.40
N TRP A 72 -6.95 4.60 7.81
CA TRP A 72 -5.59 4.42 7.31
C TRP A 72 -5.55 4.14 5.81
N LEU A 73 -6.38 3.22 5.32
CA LEU A 73 -6.52 2.95 3.87
C LEU A 73 -6.94 4.20 3.09
N PHE A 74 -7.80 5.04 3.68
CA PHE A 74 -8.18 6.32 3.08
C PHE A 74 -7.00 7.31 3.04
N LEU A 75 -6.18 7.39 4.09
CA LEU A 75 -4.96 8.21 4.08
C LEU A 75 -3.93 7.73 3.05
N LEU A 76 -3.91 6.42 2.77
CA LEU A 76 -3.07 5.84 1.72
C LEU A 76 -3.62 6.05 0.31
N ILE A 77 -4.76 6.73 0.12
CA ILE A 77 -5.43 6.84 -1.19
C ILE A 77 -4.51 7.41 -2.28
N GLU A 78 -3.68 8.39 -1.91
CA GLU A 78 -2.75 9.05 -2.80
C GLU A 78 -1.60 8.14 -3.26
N LEU A 79 -1.24 7.14 -2.44
CA LEU A 79 -0.20 6.16 -2.78
C LEU A 79 -0.68 5.10 -3.79
N TYR A 80 -1.98 4.98 -4.06
CA TYR A 80 -2.51 4.03 -5.05
C TYR A 80 -2.35 4.51 -6.50
N ASP A 81 -1.76 5.69 -6.76
CA ASP A 81 -1.40 6.10 -8.11
C ASP A 81 -0.22 5.27 -8.64
N ILE A 82 -0.54 4.29 -9.48
CA ILE A 82 0.38 3.28 -10.03
C ILE A 82 1.54 3.92 -10.80
N ARG A 83 1.34 5.12 -11.38
CA ARG A 83 2.41 5.84 -12.10
C ARG A 83 3.54 6.28 -11.17
N LYS A 84 3.31 6.34 -9.85
CA LYS A 84 4.28 6.74 -8.82
C LYS A 84 4.71 5.58 -7.90
N ALA A 85 4.02 4.44 -7.97
CA ALA A 85 4.17 3.31 -7.04
C ALA A 85 5.51 2.55 -7.12
N SER A 86 6.37 2.82 -8.12
CA SER A 86 7.68 2.15 -8.22
C SER A 86 8.80 2.84 -7.45
N SER A 87 8.57 4.03 -6.89
CA SER A 87 9.60 4.79 -6.18
C SER A 87 9.48 4.62 -4.67
N TRP A 88 10.43 3.89 -4.08
CA TRP A 88 10.52 3.63 -2.64
C TRP A 88 10.46 4.91 -1.80
N SER A 89 11.15 5.97 -2.25
CA SER A 89 11.16 7.27 -1.56
C SER A 89 9.77 7.91 -1.49
N ARG A 90 8.92 7.78 -2.52
CA ARG A 90 7.56 8.32 -2.49
C ARG A 90 6.63 7.48 -1.61
N THR A 91 6.82 6.16 -1.58
CA THR A 91 6.08 5.29 -0.65
C THR A 91 6.39 5.66 0.79
N LEU A 92 7.67 5.83 1.13
CA LEU A 92 8.06 6.23 2.48
C LEU A 92 7.52 7.61 2.84
N GLN A 93 7.62 8.58 1.93
CA GLN A 93 7.07 9.92 2.14
C GLN A 93 5.54 9.87 2.35
N GLY A 94 4.81 9.13 1.51
CA GLY A 94 3.37 9.02 1.63
C GLY A 94 2.92 8.32 2.91
N VAL A 95 3.59 7.25 3.32
CA VAL A 95 3.32 6.56 4.60
C VAL A 95 3.64 7.48 5.78
N ALA A 96 4.75 8.24 5.71
CA ALA A 96 5.09 9.22 6.74
C ALA A 96 4.05 10.35 6.82
N THR A 97 3.56 10.86 5.68
CA THR A 97 2.49 11.85 5.63
C THR A 97 1.19 11.29 6.22
N ALA A 98 0.82 10.05 5.90
CA ALA A 98 -0.33 9.38 6.50
C ALA A 98 -0.18 9.24 8.03
N ALA A 99 0.99 8.83 8.52
CA ALA A 99 1.27 8.74 9.94
C ALA A 99 1.20 10.10 10.64
N LEU A 100 1.72 11.16 10.01
CA LEU A 100 1.63 12.53 10.52
C LEU A 100 0.18 13.02 10.59
N ILE A 101 -0.58 12.88 9.50
CA ILE A 101 -1.99 13.29 9.46
C ILE A 101 -2.80 12.50 10.48
N GLY A 102 -2.62 11.17 10.55
CA GLY A 102 -3.28 10.32 11.54
C GLY A 102 -2.95 10.73 12.97
N SER A 103 -1.69 11.09 13.25
CA SER A 103 -1.25 11.57 14.55
C SER A 103 -1.87 12.92 14.91
N ILE A 104 -1.93 13.87 13.96
CA ILE A 104 -2.56 15.18 14.17
C ILE A 104 -4.06 15.03 14.42
N LEU A 105 -4.75 14.20 13.63
CA LEU A 105 -6.17 13.91 13.84
C LEU A 105 -6.42 13.30 15.22
N TYR A 106 -5.58 12.35 15.63
CA TYR A 106 -5.65 11.75 16.96
C TYR A 106 -5.42 12.78 18.07
N LEU A 107 -4.40 13.64 17.94
CA LEU A 107 -4.13 14.71 18.91
C LEU A 107 -5.30 15.70 19.01
N GLY A 108 -5.90 16.08 17.87
CA GLY A 108 -7.09 16.92 17.85
C GLY A 108 -8.24 16.30 18.65
N LEU A 109 -8.55 15.03 18.38
CA LEU A 109 -9.58 14.29 19.13
C LEU A 109 -9.23 14.16 20.62
N TYR A 110 -7.95 13.93 20.91
CA TYR A 110 -7.44 13.79 22.27
C TYR A 110 -7.67 15.05 23.11
N PHE A 111 -7.41 16.24 22.55
CA PHE A 111 -7.67 17.51 23.27
C PHE A 111 -9.15 17.83 23.44
N THR A 112 -10.03 17.36 22.55
CA THR A 112 -11.48 17.60 22.64
C THR A 112 -12.21 16.65 23.61
N SER A 113 -11.56 15.57 24.03
CA SER A 113 -12.21 14.51 24.80
C SER A 113 -11.88 14.59 26.28
N PRO A 114 -12.74 14.05 27.18
CA PRO A 114 -12.47 14.01 28.61
C PRO A 114 -11.15 13.28 28.93
N PRO A 115 -10.38 13.74 29.93
CA PRO A 115 -9.17 13.06 30.38
C PRO A 115 -9.47 11.60 30.74
N GLU A 116 -8.52 10.68 30.48
CA GLU A 116 -8.61 9.21 30.68
C GLU A 116 -9.51 8.41 29.70
N SER A 117 -10.27 9.05 28.82
CA SER A 117 -11.21 8.32 27.94
C SER A 117 -10.58 7.67 26.69
N LEU A 118 -9.38 8.11 26.27
CA LEU A 118 -8.76 7.64 25.03
C LEU A 118 -7.58 6.69 25.25
N PRO A 119 -7.55 5.57 24.50
CA PRO A 119 -6.47 4.61 24.57
C PRO A 119 -5.21 5.09 23.84
N ARG A 120 -4.34 5.78 24.58
CA ARG A 120 -3.06 6.32 24.07
C ARG A 120 -2.18 5.22 23.50
N THR A 121 -1.99 4.13 24.25
CA THR A 121 -1.21 2.97 23.80
C THR A 121 -1.83 2.35 22.57
N GLY A 122 -3.15 2.12 22.54
CA GLY A 122 -3.82 1.44 21.44
C GLY A 122 -3.64 2.15 20.10
N VAL A 123 -3.85 3.46 20.06
CA VAL A 123 -3.71 4.22 18.81
C VAL A 123 -2.24 4.35 18.40
N ALA A 124 -1.33 4.59 19.35
CA ALA A 124 0.10 4.66 19.05
C ALA A 124 0.63 3.33 18.51
N ALA A 125 0.25 2.20 19.13
CA ALA A 125 0.59 0.86 18.68
C ALA A 125 0.01 0.59 17.29
N PHE A 126 -1.22 1.03 17.01
CA PHE A 126 -1.84 0.90 15.69
C PHE A 126 -1.06 1.68 14.61
N ILE A 127 -0.73 2.95 14.85
CA ILE A 127 0.02 3.77 13.87
C ILE A 127 1.40 3.16 13.61
N LEU A 128 2.10 2.70 14.65
CA LEU A 128 3.41 2.07 14.47
C LEU A 128 3.30 0.75 13.70
N ALA A 129 2.35 -0.11 14.07
CA ALA A 129 2.13 -1.37 13.40
C ALA A 129 1.69 -1.17 11.94
N SER A 130 0.82 -0.20 11.64
CA SER A 130 0.36 0.08 10.28
C SER A 130 1.49 0.56 9.39
N VAL A 131 2.37 1.45 9.89
CA VAL A 131 3.58 1.87 9.18
C VAL A 131 4.48 0.66 8.89
N ILE A 132 4.77 -0.16 9.89
CA ILE A 132 5.68 -1.31 9.75
C ILE A 132 5.10 -2.33 8.75
N PHE A 133 3.85 -2.76 8.94
CA PHE A 133 3.23 -3.76 8.08
C PHE A 133 3.01 -3.24 6.66
N THR A 134 2.61 -1.97 6.49
CA THR A 134 2.50 -1.35 5.16
C THR A 134 3.86 -1.32 4.46
N LEU A 135 4.93 -0.91 5.13
CA LEU A 135 6.26 -0.86 4.53
C LEU A 135 6.79 -2.27 4.20
N LEU A 136 6.61 -3.24 5.09
CA LEU A 136 6.98 -4.64 4.85
C LEU A 136 6.24 -5.20 3.63
N TRP A 137 4.93 -4.98 3.54
CA TRP A 137 4.15 -5.38 2.38
C TRP A 137 4.63 -4.71 1.09
N ARG A 138 4.96 -3.41 1.14
CA ARG A 138 5.47 -2.67 -0.02
C ARG A 138 6.82 -3.20 -0.50
N VAL A 139 7.74 -3.54 0.41
CA VAL A 139 9.02 -4.19 0.06
C VAL A 139 8.77 -5.55 -0.57
N PHE A 140 7.90 -6.37 0.05
CA PHE A 140 7.55 -7.68 -0.46
C PHE A 140 6.96 -7.60 -1.87
N TYR A 141 6.02 -6.68 -2.09
CA TYR A 141 5.39 -6.44 -3.39
C TYR A 141 6.42 -6.05 -4.46
N ILE A 142 7.34 -5.12 -4.14
CA ILE A 142 8.37 -4.70 -5.08
C ILE A 142 9.31 -5.86 -5.39
N ARG A 143 9.81 -6.58 -4.38
CA ARG A 143 10.82 -7.64 -4.57
C ARG A 143 10.25 -8.88 -5.26
N VAL A 144 9.11 -9.38 -4.84
CA VAL A 144 8.56 -10.67 -5.27
C VAL A 144 7.69 -10.53 -6.52
N LEU A 145 6.85 -9.50 -6.59
CA LEU A 145 5.83 -9.40 -7.65
C LEU A 145 6.26 -8.52 -8.83
N THR A 146 7.20 -7.60 -8.63
CA THR A 146 7.61 -6.66 -9.69
C THR A 146 8.81 -7.16 -10.50
N THR A 147 9.65 -8.03 -9.94
CA THR A 147 10.92 -8.46 -10.55
C THR A 147 10.76 -9.55 -11.63
N GLU A 148 9.83 -10.50 -11.49
CA GLU A 148 9.83 -11.70 -12.36
C GLU A 148 8.65 -11.83 -13.34
N LEU A 149 7.45 -11.32 -13.01
CA LEU A 149 6.24 -11.75 -13.74
C LEU A 149 5.77 -10.83 -14.87
N PHE A 150 6.24 -9.59 -14.97
CA PHE A 150 5.48 -8.60 -15.73
C PHE A 150 6.22 -7.64 -16.65
N LEU A 151 7.26 -8.13 -17.30
CA LEU A 151 7.87 -7.43 -18.43
C LEU A 151 6.88 -7.40 -19.64
N PRO A 152 6.77 -6.29 -20.39
CA PRO A 152 5.99 -6.26 -21.63
C PRO A 152 6.61 -7.19 -22.69
N ARG A 153 5.87 -8.18 -23.18
CA ARG A 153 6.31 -8.93 -24.37
C ARG A 153 6.13 -8.03 -25.59
N VAL A 154 7.22 -7.45 -26.10
CA VAL A 154 7.20 -6.64 -27.31
C VAL A 154 7.53 -7.54 -28.50
N LEU A 155 6.54 -7.79 -29.37
CA LEU A 155 6.75 -8.46 -30.65
C LEU A 155 6.95 -7.38 -31.72
N LEU A 156 8.18 -7.22 -32.19
CA LEU A 156 8.49 -6.38 -33.33
C LEU A 156 8.09 -7.14 -34.61
N VAL A 157 7.01 -6.71 -35.26
CA VAL A 157 6.59 -7.27 -36.55
C VAL A 157 7.08 -6.35 -37.66
N GLY A 158 8.14 -6.76 -38.36
CA GLY A 158 8.75 -6.05 -39.48
C GLY A 158 10.26 -5.85 -39.33
N GLY A 159 11.04 -6.69 -40.02
CA GLY A 159 12.52 -6.69 -40.00
C GLY A 159 13.19 -5.83 -41.08
N GLY A 160 12.51 -4.79 -41.57
CA GLY A 160 13.09 -3.86 -42.54
C GLY A 160 14.11 -2.89 -41.93
N VAL A 161 14.65 -1.96 -42.73
CA VAL A 161 15.63 -0.95 -42.30
C VAL A 161 15.16 -0.19 -41.05
N SER A 162 13.88 0.23 -41.00
CA SER A 162 13.28 0.92 -39.85
C SER A 162 13.19 0.04 -38.60
N GLY A 163 12.90 -1.26 -38.75
CA GLY A 163 12.87 -2.21 -37.64
C GLY A 163 14.26 -2.43 -37.03
N ASN A 164 15.29 -2.46 -37.88
CA ASN A 164 16.68 -2.61 -37.47
C ASN A 164 17.21 -1.37 -36.75
N ILE A 165 16.79 -0.17 -37.17
CA ILE A 165 17.10 1.09 -36.48
C ILE A 165 16.42 1.14 -35.10
N LEU A 166 15.15 0.75 -35.00
CA LEU A 166 14.43 0.67 -33.72
C LEU A 166 15.07 -0.33 -32.76
N LEU A 167 15.49 -1.50 -33.25
CA LEU A 167 16.23 -2.49 -32.46
C LEU A 167 17.56 -1.95 -31.94
N LYS A 168 18.33 -1.26 -32.79
CA LYS A 168 19.60 -0.64 -32.39
C LYS A 168 19.40 0.46 -31.34
N SER A 169 18.40 1.31 -31.49
CA SER A 169 18.07 2.34 -30.49
C SER A 169 17.56 1.74 -29.19
N PHE A 170 16.74 0.69 -29.25
CA PHE A 170 16.22 -0.01 -28.08
C PHE A 170 17.33 -0.71 -27.29
N ASN A 171 18.25 -1.40 -27.97
CA ASN A 171 19.39 -2.08 -27.33
C ASN A 171 20.45 -1.13 -26.74
N LYS A 172 20.40 0.16 -27.10
CA LYS A 172 21.29 1.20 -26.56
C LYS A 172 20.84 1.78 -25.22
N ILE A 173 19.62 1.46 -24.78
CA ILE A 173 19.09 1.92 -23.49
C ILE A 173 19.68 1.01 -22.39
N GLU A 174 20.43 1.63 -21.48
CA GLU A 174 21.26 0.96 -20.46
C GLU A 174 20.44 0.18 -19.42
N THR A 175 19.23 0.64 -19.13
CA THR A 175 18.23 -0.14 -18.39
C THR A 175 17.52 -1.10 -19.33
N LYS A 176 18.20 -2.18 -19.71
CA LYS A 176 17.55 -3.30 -20.39
C LYS A 176 16.45 -3.85 -19.49
N PRO A 177 15.17 -3.77 -19.89
CA PRO A 177 14.12 -4.40 -19.11
C PRO A 177 14.05 -5.92 -19.38
N TYR A 178 15.05 -6.54 -20.02
CA TYR A 178 15.03 -7.95 -20.41
C TYR A 178 16.46 -8.51 -20.45
N PHE A 179 16.66 -9.71 -19.90
CA PHE A 179 17.67 -10.66 -20.37
C PHE A 179 16.99 -11.62 -21.35
#